data_AF-A0A7C3P5E9-F1
#
_entry.id   AF-A0A7C3P5E9-F1
#
_cell.length_a   1.000
_cell.length_b   1.000
_cell.length_c   1.000
_cell.angle_alpha   90.00
_cell.angle_beta   90.00
_cell.angle_gamma   90.00
#
_symmetry.space_group_name_H-M   'P 1'
#
loop_
_entity.id
_entity.type
_entity.pdbx_description
1 polymer ?
#
loop_
_entity_poly.entity_id
_entity_poly.type
_entity_poly.pdbx_seq_one_letter_code
_entity_poly.pdbx_strand_id
1 'polypeptide(L)'
;NQLEREVRAFLEWPKSRTSLAGKDVVLTKAHVIDEAGSVGEVTVKDKQLIVYCGEQALIIDELIPAGKKKMTGEAFLAGHRHLL
;
A
#
# COMPACT_ATOMS: atom_id res chain seq x y z
N ASN A 1 -22.08 -1.13 13.71
CA ASN A 1 -20.62 -0.94 13.53
C ASN A 1 -20.29 -0.98 12.05
N GLN A 2 -20.13 0.19 11.45
CA GLN A 2 -19.90 0.37 10.00
C GLN A 2 -18.46 0.07 9.59
N LEU A 3 -17.52 0.32 10.51
CA LEU A 3 -16.08 0.07 10.37
C LEU A 3 -15.71 -1.37 10.02
N GLU A 4 -16.33 -2.39 10.63
CA GLU A 4 -15.97 -3.79 10.34
C GLU A 4 -16.34 -4.24 8.92
N ARG A 5 -17.36 -3.61 8.30
CA ARG A 5 -17.75 -3.88 6.92
C ARG A 5 -16.83 -3.19 5.93
N GLU A 6 -16.35 -1.99 6.26
CA GLU A 6 -15.38 -1.28 5.44
C GLU A 6 -14.02 -1.98 5.51
N VAL A 7 -13.56 -2.40 6.69
CA VAL A 7 -12.34 -3.22 6.86
C VAL A 7 -12.42 -4.55 6.09
N ARG A 8 -13.59 -5.20 6.02
CA ARG A 8 -13.77 -6.39 5.15
C ARG A 8 -13.81 -6.04 3.66
N ALA A 9 -14.37 -4.90 3.28
CA ALA A 9 -14.31 -4.40 1.90
C ALA A 9 -12.88 -4.01 1.49
N PHE A 10 -12.01 -3.65 2.43
CA PHE A 10 -10.58 -3.37 2.21
C PHE A 10 -9.68 -4.61 2.09
N LEU A 11 -10.17 -5.81 2.45
CA LEU A 11 -9.55 -7.05 1.97
C LEU A 11 -9.81 -7.26 0.48
N GLU A 12 -10.84 -6.62 -0.07
CA GLU A 12 -11.22 -6.64 -1.48
C GLU A 12 -10.81 -5.36 -2.24
N TRP A 13 -10.47 -4.27 -1.54
CA TRP A 13 -10.08 -2.98 -2.11
C TRP A 13 -8.69 -2.55 -1.60
N PRO A 14 -7.76 -2.24 -2.51
CA PRO A 14 -7.96 -2.06 -3.95
C PRO A 14 -7.61 -3.35 -4.71
N LYS A 15 -8.41 -4.41 -4.67
CA LYS A 15 -8.27 -5.63 -5.50
C LYS A 15 -6.83 -6.10 -5.71
N SER A 16 -6.06 -6.05 -4.62
CA SER A 16 -4.62 -6.28 -4.59
C SER A 16 -3.84 -5.57 -5.68
N ARG A 17 -4.27 -4.53 -6.40
CA ARG A 17 -3.48 -3.94 -7.50
C ARG A 17 -3.53 -2.41 -7.47
N THR A 18 -2.36 -1.79 -7.36
CA THR A 18 -2.19 -0.33 -7.33
C THR A 18 -1.03 0.07 -8.24
N SER A 19 -1.01 1.32 -8.67
CA SER A 19 0.07 1.85 -9.49
C SER A 19 1.05 2.61 -8.61
N LEU A 20 2.20 2.01 -8.34
CA LEU A 20 3.31 2.67 -7.63
C LEU A 20 4.39 3.03 -8.63
N ALA A 21 4.85 4.28 -8.65
CA ALA A 21 5.96 4.71 -9.51
C ALA A 21 5.70 4.47 -11.01
N GLY A 22 4.45 4.62 -11.45
CA GLY A 22 4.04 4.30 -12.82
C GLY A 22 4.09 2.81 -13.16
N LYS A 23 4.22 1.92 -12.16
CA LYS A 23 4.18 0.47 -12.32
C LYS A 23 2.99 -0.11 -11.59
N ASP A 24 2.31 -1.02 -12.27
CA ASP A 24 1.34 -1.89 -11.63
C ASP A 24 2.04 -2.80 -10.63
N VAL A 25 1.60 -2.76 -9.38
CA VAL A 25 2.02 -3.66 -8.32
C VAL A 25 0.81 -4.33 -7.73
N VAL A 26 0.99 -5.57 -7.30
CA VAL A 26 -0.03 -6.33 -6.61
C VAL A 26 0.25 -6.32 -5.10
N LEU A 27 -0.62 -5.75 -4.28
CA LEU A 27 -0.51 -5.78 -2.82
C LEU A 27 -0.92 -7.16 -2.30
N THR A 28 -0.01 -7.84 -1.61
CA THR A 28 -0.24 -9.18 -1.05
C THR A 28 -0.40 -9.19 0.46
N LYS A 29 0.21 -8.21 1.14
CA LYS A 29 0.10 -8.06 2.59
C LYS A 29 0.24 -6.59 2.97
N ALA A 30 -0.65 -6.13 3.83
CA ALA A 30 -0.65 -4.79 4.38
C ALA A 30 -1.31 -4.80 5.76
N HIS A 31 -1.04 -3.79 6.57
CA HIS A 31 -1.71 -3.55 7.84
C HIS A 31 -2.15 -2.09 7.96
N VAL A 32 -3.23 -1.88 8.72
CA VAL A 32 -3.82 -0.55 8.93
C VAL A 32 -3.05 0.18 10.03
N ILE A 33 -2.85 1.48 9.83
CA ILE A 33 -2.39 2.42 10.84
C ILE A 33 -3.39 3.55 10.99
N ASP A 34 -3.45 4.11 12.19
CA ASP A 34 -4.30 5.25 12.51
C ASP A 34 -3.59 6.56 12.09
N GLU A 35 -3.53 6.78 10.77
CA GLU A 35 -2.96 7.98 10.18
C GLU A 35 -3.89 8.53 9.10
N ALA A 36 -4.31 9.78 9.26
CA ALA A 36 -5.19 10.45 8.31
C ALA A 36 -4.37 11.14 7.22
N GLY A 37 -4.91 11.18 6.01
CA GLY A 37 -4.27 11.81 4.85
C GLY A 37 -5.18 11.82 3.63
N SER A 38 -4.70 12.35 2.52
CA SER A 38 -5.52 12.44 1.31
C SER A 38 -5.82 11.03 0.76
N VAL A 39 -7.09 10.71 0.50
CA VAL A 39 -7.48 9.40 -0.05
C VAL A 39 -6.71 9.12 -1.35
N GLY A 40 -6.02 7.98 -1.40
CA GLY A 40 -5.22 7.55 -2.55
C GLY A 40 -3.81 8.14 -2.62
N GLU A 41 -3.43 8.99 -1.65
CA GLU A 41 -2.07 9.47 -1.51
C GLU A 41 -1.15 8.34 -1.05
N VAL A 42 0.03 8.26 -1.65
CA VAL A 42 1.04 7.25 -1.31
C VAL A 42 2.31 7.96 -0.87
N THR A 43 2.75 7.65 0.34
CA THR A 43 3.94 8.25 0.97
C THR A 43 4.89 7.17 1.45
N VAL A 44 6.17 7.51 1.53
CA VAL A 44 7.19 6.64 2.11
C VAL A 44 7.64 7.24 3.43
N LYS A 45 7.50 6.49 4.52
CA LYS A 45 7.91 6.91 5.87
C LYS A 45 8.65 5.76 6.53
N ASP A 46 9.84 6.02 7.06
CA ASP A 46 10.68 5.00 7.70
C ASP A 46 10.91 3.73 6.84
N LYS A 47 11.09 3.89 5.52
CA LYS A 47 11.18 2.79 4.54
C LYS A 47 9.91 1.93 4.42
N GLN A 48 8.81 2.37 4.97
CA GLN A 48 7.50 1.76 4.81
C GLN A 48 6.68 2.54 3.80
N LEU A 49 5.98 1.81 2.93
CA LEU A 49 5.09 2.41 1.95
C LEU A 49 3.70 2.53 2.56
N ILE A 50 3.20 3.76 2.66
CA ILE A 50 1.94 4.12 3.30
C ILE A 50 0.96 4.59 2.22
N VAL A 51 -0.25 4.04 2.23
CA VAL A 51 -1.35 4.45 1.35
C VAL A 51 -2.46 5.03 2.20
N TYR A 52 -2.77 6.30 2.05
CA TYR A 52 -3.81 6.97 2.82
C TYR A 52 -5.20 6.69 2.25
N CYS A 53 -6.16 6.47 3.14
CA CYS A 53 -7.56 6.18 2.83
C CYS A 53 -8.51 7.21 3.45
N GLY A 54 -8.04 8.43 3.74
CA GLY A 54 -8.85 9.50 4.34
C GLY A 54 -8.62 9.58 5.84
N GLU A 55 -9.31 8.73 6.60
CA GLU A 55 -9.25 8.73 8.07
C GLU A 55 -8.20 7.76 8.63
N GLN A 56 -7.76 6.79 7.83
CA GLN A 56 -6.74 5.79 8.19
C GLN A 56 -5.78 5.58 7.01
N ALA A 57 -4.68 4.88 7.26
CA ALA A 57 -3.71 4.53 6.21
C ALA A 57 -3.31 3.07 6.27
N LEU A 58 -2.75 2.58 5.18
CA LEU A 58 -2.31 1.21 4.99
C LEU A 58 -0.80 1.17 4.77
N ILE A 59 -0.10 0.46 5.63
CA ILE A 59 1.30 0.13 5.40
C ILE A 59 1.38 -1.14 4.56
N ILE A 60 2.13 -1.08 3.47
CA ILE A 60 2.35 -2.23 2.58
C ILE A 60 3.58 -3.02 3.03
N ASP A 61 3.33 -4.20 3.59
CA ASP A 61 4.39 -5.13 4.00
C ASP A 61 4.95 -5.92 2.82
N GLU A 62 4.08 -6.46 1.96
CA GLU A 62 4.46 -7.31 0.82
C GLU A 62 3.67 -7.01 -0.44
N LEU A 63 4.38 -6.93 -1.56
CA LEU A 63 3.83 -6.65 -2.89
C LEU A 63 4.51 -7.46 -4.00
N ILE A 64 3.85 -7.58 -5.16
CA ILE A 64 4.37 -8.23 -6.36
C ILE A 64 4.34 -7.19 -7.49
N PRO A 65 5.47 -6.63 -7.91
CA PRO A 65 5.52 -5.76 -9.07
C PRO A 65 5.16 -6.54 -10.34
N ALA A 66 4.54 -5.89 -11.32
CA ALA A 66 4.25 -6.51 -12.61
C ALA A 66 5.51 -7.16 -13.22
N GLY A 67 5.42 -8.47 -13.52
CA GLY A 67 6.52 -9.25 -14.09
C GLY A 67 7.64 -9.62 -13.12
N LYS A 68 7.50 -9.38 -11.81
CA LYS A 68 8.50 -9.76 -10.78
C LYS A 68 7.90 -10.71 -9.73
N LYS A 69 8.78 -11.25 -8.88
CA LYS A 69 8.38 -12.06 -7.72
C LYS A 69 7.89 -11.17 -6.57
N LYS A 70 7.13 -11.77 -5.65
CA LYS A 70 6.75 -11.16 -4.37
C LYS A 70 7.98 -10.66 -3.62
N MET A 71 7.89 -9.46 -3.09
CA MET A 71 8.94 -8.81 -2.30
C MET A 71 8.31 -7.89 -1.23
N THR A 72 9.10 -7.48 -0.26
CA THR A 72 8.63 -6.54 0.77
C THR A 72 8.51 -5.12 0.22
N GLY A 73 7.69 -4.28 0.87
CA GLY A 73 7.61 -2.85 0.57
C GLY A 73 8.99 -2.18 0.61
N GLU A 74 9.81 -2.50 1.63
CA GLU A 74 11.18 -2.03 1.73
C GLU A 74 12.06 -2.44 0.53
N ALA A 75 11.97 -3.70 0.09
CA ALA A 75 12.74 -4.18 -1.07
C ALA A 75 12.29 -3.51 -2.37
N PHE A 76 10.99 -3.23 -2.50
CA PHE A 76 10.47 -2.44 -3.60
C PHE A 76 11.04 -1.03 -3.60
N LEU A 77 11.04 -0.35 -2.44
CA LEU A 77 11.61 0.99 -2.26
C LEU A 77 13.12 1.04 -2.55
N ALA A 78 13.87 0.03 -2.11
CA ALA A 78 15.30 -0.07 -2.38
C ALA A 78 15.64 -0.08 -3.87
N GLY A 79 14.75 -0.64 -4.71
CA GLY A 79 14.86 -0.65 -6.17
C GLY A 79 14.22 0.54 -6.88
N HIS A 80 13.49 1.39 -6.16
CA HIS A 80 12.80 2.57 -6.70
C HIS A 80 13.17 3.84 -5.92
N ARG A 81 14.45 4.00 -5.56
CA ARG A 81 14.97 5.16 -4.82
C ARG A 81 14.67 6.54 -5.45
N HIS A 82 14.26 6.60 -6.72
CA HIS A 82 13.78 7.83 -7.36
C HIS A 82 12.42 8.31 -6.85
N LEU A 83 11.74 7.50 -6.03
CA LEU A 83 10.51 7.84 -5.30
C LEU A 83 10.77 8.46 -3.93
N LEU A 84 12.05 8.58 -3.52
CA LEU A 84 12.50 9.39 -2.40
C LEU A 84 12.71 10.83 -2.86
#